data_AF-A0A7X6ZMD0-F1
#
_entry.id   AF-A0A7X6ZMD0-F1
#
_cell.length_a   1.000
_cell.length_b   1.000
_cell.length_c   1.000
_cell.angle_alpha   90.00
_cell.angle_beta   90.00
_cell.angle_gamma   90.00
#
_symmetry.space_group_name_H-M   'P 1'
#
loop_
_entity.id
_entity.type
_entity.pdbx_description
1 polymer ?
#
loop_
_entity_poly.entity_id
_entity_poly.type
_entity_poly.pdbx_seq_one_letter_code
_entity_poly.pdbx_strand_id
1 'polypeptide(L)'
;MTYNEHERPFGDMLHQVISHLIRNAERLPASGKRGAIAFEEQTWETLPLEEKREMLQQIAEDTEAPSDVYRHFEAYPHAFSRRLYSNYLAALKNYKESLGL
;
A
#
# COMPACT_ATOMS: atom_id res chain seq x y z
N MET A 1 2.40 -4.76 23.21
CA MET A 1 2.59 -5.17 21.80
C MET A 1 3.82 -4.46 21.29
N THR A 2 4.80 -5.18 20.76
CA THR A 2 5.97 -4.59 20.12
C THR A 2 5.54 -3.95 18.82
N TYR A 3 5.78 -2.65 18.67
CA TYR A 3 5.47 -1.91 17.47
C TYR A 3 6.45 -2.31 16.35
N ASN A 4 5.94 -2.66 15.17
CA ASN A 4 6.79 -2.87 14.00
C ASN A 4 7.10 -1.51 13.37
N GLU A 5 8.38 -1.14 13.31
CA GLU A 5 8.83 0.17 12.82
C GLU A 5 8.49 0.44 11.34
N HIS A 6 8.22 -0.61 10.56
CA HIS A 6 7.83 -0.52 9.15
C HIS A 6 6.32 -0.37 8.93
N GLU A 7 5.51 -0.58 9.96
CA GLU A 7 4.05 -0.53 9.85
C GLU A 7 3.54 0.91 9.60
N ARG A 8 4.04 1.91 10.37
CA ARG A 8 3.67 3.32 10.15
C ARG A 8 4.08 3.83 8.77
N PRO A 9 5.35 3.68 8.37
CA PRO A 9 5.79 4.17 7.06
C PRO A 9 4.98 3.55 5.92
N PHE A 10 4.62 2.26 6.03
CA PHE A 10 3.72 1.63 5.08
C PHE A 10 2.33 2.26 5.08
N GLY A 11 1.69 2.42 6.23
CA GLY A 11 0.38 3.05 6.36
C GLY A 11 0.35 4.46 5.76
N ASP A 12 1.33 5.30 6.11
CA ASP A 12 1.46 6.67 5.60
C ASP A 12 1.59 6.70 4.07
N MET A 13 2.40 5.81 3.48
CA MET A 13 2.55 5.70 2.03
C MET A 13 1.29 5.14 1.36
N LEU A 14 0.62 4.17 1.98
CA LEU A 14 -0.63 3.60 1.48
C LEU A 14 -1.71 4.68 1.35
N HIS A 15 -1.89 5.52 2.39
CA HIS A 15 -2.83 6.64 2.32
C HIS A 15 -2.52 7.61 1.18
N GLN A 16 -1.24 7.91 0.94
CA GLN A 16 -0.85 8.81 -0.15
C GLN A 16 -1.13 8.21 -1.53
N VAL A 17 -0.83 6.92 -1.74
CA VAL A 17 -1.13 6.24 -3.01
C VAL A 17 -2.63 6.14 -3.23
N ILE A 18 -3.41 5.75 -2.22
CA ILE A 18 -4.88 5.68 -2.32
C ILE A 18 -5.47 7.07 -2.61
N SER A 19 -4.97 8.11 -1.96
CA SER A 19 -5.38 9.50 -2.24
C SER A 19 -5.07 9.92 -3.68
N HIS A 20 -3.92 9.51 -4.21
CA HIS A 20 -3.58 9.74 -5.62
C HIS A 20 -4.54 9.02 -6.55
N LEU A 21 -4.81 7.73 -6.31
CA LEU A 21 -5.69 6.91 -7.12
C LEU A 21 -7.13 7.43 -7.10
N ILE A 22 -7.67 7.81 -5.94
CA ILE A 22 -9.01 8.42 -5.83
C ILE A 22 -9.14 9.66 -6.71
N ARG A 23 -8.07 10.46 -6.81
CA ARG A 23 -8.08 11.73 -7.58
C ARG A 23 -7.84 11.53 -9.07
N ASN A 24 -7.15 10.47 -9.47
CA ASN A 24 -6.54 10.39 -10.80
C ASN A 24 -6.75 9.07 -11.54
N ALA A 25 -7.26 8.01 -10.89
CA ALA A 25 -7.43 6.70 -11.49
C ALA A 25 -8.92 6.38 -11.68
N GLU A 26 -9.21 5.60 -12.72
CA GLU A 26 -10.57 5.13 -12.99
C GLU A 26 -11.01 4.03 -12.01
N ARG A 27 -10.06 3.28 -11.43
CA ARG A 27 -10.34 2.19 -10.50
C ARG A 27 -9.37 2.15 -9.32
N LEU A 28 -9.94 2.04 -8.12
CA LEU A 28 -9.21 1.79 -6.87
C LEU A 28 -9.18 0.29 -6.55
N PRO A 29 -8.02 -0.31 -6.24
CA PRO A 29 -7.98 -1.70 -5.79
C PRO A 29 -8.70 -1.88 -4.45
N ALA A 30 -9.44 -2.98 -4.31
CA ALA A 30 -10.21 -3.26 -3.11
C ALA A 30 -9.29 -3.53 -1.90
N SER A 31 -8.17 -4.25 -2.11
CA SER A 31 -7.19 -4.56 -1.08
C SER A 31 -6.56 -3.29 -0.49
N GLY A 32 -6.12 -2.37 -1.36
CA GLY A 32 -5.56 -1.08 -0.96
C GLY A 32 -6.56 -0.21 -0.21
N LYS A 33 -7.84 -0.20 -0.63
CA LYS A 33 -8.92 0.49 0.09
C LYS A 33 -9.15 -0.10 1.48
N ARG A 34 -9.21 -1.44 1.59
CA ARG A 34 -9.39 -2.14 2.87
C ARG A 34 -8.25 -1.82 3.82
N GLY A 35 -7.01 -1.86 3.34
CA GLY A 35 -5.84 -1.50 4.14
C GLY A 35 -5.88 -0.06 4.62
N ALA A 36 -6.19 0.90 3.75
CA ALA A 36 -6.31 2.30 4.13
C ALA A 36 -7.40 2.54 5.19
N ILE A 37 -8.58 1.92 5.04
CA ILE A 37 -9.65 2.02 6.05
C ILE A 37 -9.18 1.45 7.39
N ALA A 38 -8.50 0.31 7.39
CA ALA A 38 -8.00 -0.29 8.62
C ALA A 38 -6.97 0.59 9.35
N PHE A 39 -6.12 1.33 8.61
CA PHE A 39 -5.23 2.33 9.20
C PHE A 39 -5.99 3.56 9.72
N GLU A 40 -6.96 4.07 8.95
CA GLU A 40 -7.81 5.21 9.34
C GLU A 40 -8.61 4.95 10.62
N GLU A 41 -9.17 3.74 10.75
CA GLU A 41 -9.96 3.32 11.90
C GLU A 41 -9.10 2.83 13.08
N GLN A 42 -7.77 2.86 12.97
CA GLN A 42 -6.83 2.32 13.96
C GLN A 42 -7.06 0.84 14.28
N THR A 43 -7.74 0.11 13.40
CA THR A 43 -7.97 -1.32 13.54
C THR A 43 -6.80 -2.13 13.02
N TRP A 44 -5.95 -1.54 12.15
CA TRP A 44 -4.76 -2.21 11.63
C TRP A 44 -3.86 -2.75 12.74
N GLU A 45 -3.60 -1.98 13.80
CA GLU A 45 -2.71 -2.41 14.89
C GLU A 45 -3.20 -3.68 15.60
N THR A 46 -4.51 -3.89 15.67
CA THR A 46 -5.15 -5.01 16.38
C THR A 46 -5.45 -6.21 15.49
N LEU A 47 -5.28 -6.10 14.18
CA LEU A 47 -5.52 -7.20 13.26
C LEU A 47 -4.58 -8.38 13.52
N PRO A 48 -5.08 -9.63 13.43
CA PRO A 48 -4.23 -10.81 13.48
C PRO A 48 -3.12 -10.76 12.43
N LEU A 49 -1.94 -11.29 12.78
CA LEU A 49 -0.78 -11.29 11.89
C LEU A 49 -1.07 -11.95 10.54
N GLU A 50 -1.81 -13.06 10.53
CA GLU A 50 -2.17 -13.74 9.29
C GLU A 50 -3.08 -12.89 8.39
N GLU A 51 -4.03 -12.14 8.96
CA GLU A 51 -4.87 -11.22 8.19
C GLU A 51 -4.04 -10.06 7.60
N LYS A 52 -3.08 -9.54 8.37
CA LYS A 52 -2.13 -8.53 7.86
C LYS A 52 -1.34 -9.08 6.68
N ARG A 53 -0.81 -10.30 6.81
CA ARG A 53 -0.04 -10.95 5.75
C ARG A 53 -0.85 -11.18 4.49
N GLU A 54 -2.07 -11.69 4.63
CA GLU A 54 -2.99 -11.94 3.51
C GLU A 54 -3.31 -10.63 2.77
N MET A 55 -3.66 -9.57 3.51
CA MET A 55 -3.91 -8.27 2.89
C MET A 55 -2.68 -7.70 2.18
N LEU A 56 -1.49 -7.84 2.76
CA LEU A 56 -0.25 -7.35 2.13
C LEU A 56 0.08 -8.11 0.85
N GLN A 57 -0.21 -9.41 0.77
CA GLN A 57 -0.09 -10.17 -0.46
C GLN A 57 -1.05 -9.65 -1.53
N GLN A 58 -2.33 -9.46 -1.20
CA GLN A 58 -3.33 -8.91 -2.12
C GLN A 58 -2.97 -7.50 -2.58
N ILE A 59 -2.49 -6.64 -1.67
CA ILE A 59 -2.03 -5.29 -1.98
C ILE A 59 -0.83 -5.35 -2.95
N ALA A 60 0.11 -6.26 -2.74
CA ALA A 60 1.24 -6.45 -3.65
C ALA A 60 0.78 -6.89 -5.04
N GLU A 61 -0.14 -7.85 -5.15
CA GLU A 61 -0.69 -8.29 -6.44
C GLU A 61 -1.40 -7.14 -7.19
N ASP A 62 -2.15 -6.32 -6.47
CA ASP A 62 -2.88 -5.19 -7.05
C ASP A 62 -1.97 -4.01 -7.43
N THR A 63 -0.80 -3.89 -6.81
CA THR A 63 0.05 -2.70 -6.94
C THR A 63 1.39 -2.94 -7.59
N GLU A 64 2.04 -4.09 -7.47
CA GLU A 64 3.35 -4.36 -8.08
C GLU A 64 3.22 -4.68 -9.58
N ALA A 65 4.32 -4.57 -10.34
CA ALA A 65 4.31 -4.93 -11.76
C ALA A 65 3.95 -6.42 -11.95
N PRO A 66 3.08 -6.79 -12.91
CA PRO A 66 2.55 -5.96 -14.00
C PRO A 66 1.10 -5.47 -13.78
N SER A 67 0.72 -5.02 -12.59
CA SER A 67 -0.67 -4.60 -12.30
C SER A 67 -1.13 -3.35 -13.05
N ASP A 68 -2.45 -3.11 -13.08
CA ASP A 68 -3.02 -1.91 -13.68
C ASP A 68 -2.64 -0.63 -12.91
N VAL A 69 -2.44 -0.73 -11.59
CA VAL A 69 -1.93 0.39 -10.78
C VAL A 69 -0.49 0.72 -11.16
N TYR A 70 0.35 -0.30 -11.32
CA TYR A 70 1.72 -0.11 -11.81
C TYR A 70 1.71 0.62 -13.16
N ARG A 71 0.92 0.13 -14.12
CA ARG A 71 0.78 0.76 -15.45
C ARG A 71 0.26 2.20 -15.38
N HIS A 72 -0.69 2.48 -14.48
CA HIS A 72 -1.19 3.84 -14.25
C HIS A 72 -0.06 4.79 -13.85
N PHE A 73 0.76 4.41 -12.86
CA PHE A 73 1.86 5.25 -12.41
C PHE A 73 3.01 5.32 -13.43
N GLU A 74 3.28 4.26 -14.20
CA GLU A 74 4.25 4.29 -15.30
C GLU A 74 3.87 5.28 -16.40
N ALA A 75 2.60 5.27 -16.80
CA ALA A 75 2.08 6.16 -17.83
C ALA A 75 1.89 7.61 -17.33
N TYR A 76 1.92 7.83 -16.01
CA TYR A 76 1.62 9.13 -15.43
C TYR A 76 2.74 10.16 -15.71
N PRO A 77 2.42 11.36 -16.24
CA PRO A 77 3.42 12.29 -16.75
C PRO A 77 4.23 12.99 -15.64
N HIS A 78 3.73 13.01 -14.41
CA HIS A 78 4.32 13.77 -13.31
C HIS A 78 5.37 12.96 -12.53
N ALA A 79 6.61 13.47 -12.50
CA ALA A 79 7.72 12.85 -11.77
C ALA A 79 7.44 12.70 -10.25
N PHE A 80 6.67 13.61 -9.66
CA PHE A 80 6.24 13.51 -8.27
C PHE A 80 5.44 12.23 -8.00
N SER A 81 4.46 11.91 -8.85
CA SER A 81 3.62 10.72 -8.68
C SER A 81 4.41 9.42 -8.85
N ARG A 82 5.37 9.38 -9.78
CA ARG A 82 6.28 8.24 -9.93
C ARG A 82 7.16 8.04 -8.71
N ARG A 83 7.68 9.14 -8.13
CA ARG A 83 8.46 9.09 -6.89
C ARG A 83 7.62 8.64 -5.71
N LEU A 84 6.42 9.18 -5.56
CA LEU A 84 5.47 8.78 -4.53
C LEU A 84 5.22 7.27 -4.58
N TYR A 85 4.93 6.76 -5.77
CA TYR A 85 4.67 5.35 -5.97
C TYR A 85 5.91 4.46 -5.73
N SER A 86 7.10 4.90 -6.15
CA SER A 86 8.35 4.20 -5.80
C SER A 86 8.61 4.15 -4.30
N ASN A 87 8.32 5.22 -3.55
CA ASN A 87 8.45 5.24 -2.10
C ASN A 87 7.46 4.26 -1.45
N TYR A 88 6.24 4.21 -1.97
CA TYR A 88 5.24 3.24 -1.54
C TYR A 88 5.68 1.80 -1.76
N LEU A 89 6.19 1.46 -2.95
CA LEU A 89 6.68 0.11 -3.24
C LEU A 89 7.83 -0.28 -2.30
N ALA A 90 8.72 0.66 -1.97
CA ALA A 90 9.78 0.41 -0.99
C ALA A 90 9.24 0.17 0.42
N ALA A 91 8.24 0.94 0.86
CA ALA A 91 7.60 0.75 2.16
C ALA A 91 6.84 -0.59 2.24
N LEU A 92 6.10 -0.94 1.20
CA LEU A 92 5.42 -2.24 1.07
C LEU A 92 6.41 -3.40 1.16
N LYS A 93 7.53 -3.32 0.41
CA LYS A 93 8.60 -4.32 0.45
C LYS A 93 9.17 -4.48 1.86
N ASN A 94 9.60 -3.39 2.49
CA ASN A 94 10.21 -3.44 3.82
C ASN A 94 9.24 -4.05 4.85
N TYR A 95 7.96 -3.70 4.75
CA TYR A 95 6.97 -4.23 5.68
C TYR A 95 6.69 -5.71 5.45
N LYS A 96 6.57 -6.16 4.18
CA LYS A 96 6.47 -7.59 3.84
C LYS A 96 7.65 -8.38 4.42
N GLU A 97 8.88 -7.93 4.19
CA GLU A 97 10.10 -8.57 4.69
C GLU A 97 10.09 -8.66 6.23
N SER A 98 9.66 -7.59 6.92
CA SER A 98 9.57 -7.58 8.39
C SER A 98 8.56 -8.58 8.96
N LEU A 99 7.59 -9.01 8.15
CA LEU A 99 6.60 -10.02 8.51
C LEU A 99 6.94 -11.41 7.96
N GLY A 100 8.09 -11.59 7.30
CA GLY A 100 8.52 -12.86 6.70
C GLY A 100 7.76 -13.26 5.43
N LEU A 101 7.31 -12.26 4.64
CA LEU A 101 6.67 -12.42 3.33
C LEU A 101 7.61 -12.12 2.16
#